data_AF-A0A7W1I9D3-F1
#
_entry.id   AF-A0A7W1I9D3-F1
#
_cell.length_a   1.000
_cell.length_b   1.000
_cell.length_c   1.000
_cell.angle_alpha   90.00
_cell.angle_beta   90.00
_cell.angle_gamma   90.00
#
_symmetry.space_group_name_H-M   'P 1'
#
loop_
_entity.id
_entity.type
_entity.pdbx_description
1 polymer ?
#
loop_
_entity_poly.entity_id
_entity_poly.type
_entity_poly.pdbx_seq_one_letter_code
_entity_poly.pdbx_strand_id
1 'polypeptide(L)'
;DEEEDEELEDDDVEASLDEILKERLVVPDEEEDDEEEVPDSEDRSGDGALKVLPKQPDEFVCQSCFLVKHPSQMADAKRQLCRDCV
;
A
#
# COMPACT_ATOMS: atom_id res chain seq x y z
N ASP A 1 7.90 -42.34 -34.27
CA ASP A 1 8.97 -41.38 -34.51
C ASP A 1 8.33 -40.09 -34.97
N GLU A 2 8.39 -38.95 -34.30
CA GLU A 2 8.94 -38.50 -33.02
C GLU A 2 8.14 -37.22 -32.69
N GLU A 3 7.85 -37.01 -31.40
CA GLU A 3 7.20 -35.79 -30.90
C GLU A 3 8.23 -34.66 -30.94
N GLU A 4 8.09 -33.70 -31.85
CA GLU A 4 8.93 -32.50 -31.90
C GLU A 4 8.28 -31.41 -31.04
N ASP A 5 8.49 -31.58 -29.72
CA ASP A 5 8.20 -30.63 -28.66
C ASP A 5 9.48 -29.79 -28.45
N GLU A 6 9.69 -28.78 -29.30
CA GLU A 6 10.85 -27.88 -29.20
C GLU A 6 10.43 -26.40 -29.06
N GLU A 7 10.60 -25.95 -27.82
CA GLU A 7 11.01 -24.60 -27.37
C GLU A 7 10.08 -23.41 -27.68
N LEU A 8 9.12 -23.19 -26.77
CA LEU A 8 8.59 -21.85 -26.54
C LEU A 8 9.74 -20.98 -25.98
N GLU A 9 10.22 -20.04 -26.79
CA GLU A 9 11.22 -19.04 -26.41
C GLU A 9 10.74 -18.25 -25.17
N ASP A 10 11.25 -18.63 -23.99
CA ASP A 10 11.08 -17.96 -22.68
C ASP A 10 11.86 -16.62 -22.59
N ASP A 11 12.19 -15.99 -23.72
CA ASP A 11 13.11 -14.83 -23.79
C ASP A 11 12.40 -13.46 -23.80
N ASP A 12 11.06 -13.44 -23.73
CA ASP A 12 10.25 -12.20 -23.70
C ASP A 12 10.08 -11.61 -22.27
N VAL A 13 10.99 -11.93 -21.35
CA VAL A 13 10.92 -11.52 -19.93
C VAL A 13 12.16 -10.74 -19.45
N GLU A 14 13.01 -10.26 -20.36
CA GLU A 14 14.24 -9.52 -20.02
C GLU A 14 14.11 -8.00 -20.03
N ALA A 15 12.90 -7.44 -19.96
CA ALA A 15 12.75 -6.01 -19.74
C ALA A 15 13.38 -5.63 -18.37
N SER A 16 14.43 -4.82 -18.40
CA SER A 16 15.08 -4.35 -17.17
C SER A 16 14.06 -3.58 -16.31
N LEU A 17 14.14 -3.71 -14.99
CA LEU A 17 13.24 -3.01 -14.07
C LEU A 17 13.23 -1.49 -14.33
N ASP A 18 14.36 -0.93 -14.75
CA ASP A 18 14.51 0.48 -15.13
C ASP A 18 13.69 0.86 -16.37
N GLU A 19 13.52 -0.05 -17.32
CA GLU A 19 12.70 0.17 -18.53
C GLU A 19 11.21 0.20 -18.17
N ILE A 20 10.76 -0.77 -17.37
CA ILE A 20 9.36 -0.87 -16.92
C ILE A 20 8.97 0.33 -16.05
N LEU A 21 9.89 0.80 -15.20
CA LEU A 21 9.67 1.99 -14.37
C LEU A 21 9.56 3.25 -15.20
N LYS A 22 10.39 3.41 -16.24
CA LYS A 22 10.32 4.57 -17.14
C LYS A 22 9.01 4.62 -17.88
N GLU A 23 8.56 3.50 -18.46
CA GLU A 23 7.30 3.44 -19.21
C GLU A 23 6.09 3.84 -18.36
N ARG A 24 6.06 3.44 -17.08
CA ARG A 24 4.95 3.73 -16.17
C ARG A 24 4.99 5.13 -15.56
N LEU A 25 6.15 5.76 -15.54
CA LEU A 25 6.37 7.08 -14.91
C LEU A 25 6.49 8.22 -15.92
N VAL A 26 6.32 7.97 -17.23
CA VAL A 26 6.18 9.06 -18.21
C VAL A 26 4.86 9.80 -17.95
N VAL A 27 4.94 10.80 -17.08
CA VAL A 27 3.98 11.89 -17.02
C VAL A 27 4.23 12.73 -18.27
N PRO A 28 3.23 13.00 -19.11
CA PRO A 28 3.41 13.96 -20.20
C PRO A 28 3.74 15.32 -19.58
N ASP A 29 4.95 15.79 -19.87
CA ASP A 29 5.39 17.15 -19.58
C ASP A 29 4.60 18.07 -20.51
N GLU A 30 3.42 18.49 -20.06
CA GLU A 30 2.71 19.63 -20.65
C GLU A 30 3.06 20.86 -19.81
N GLU A 31 3.83 21.74 -20.46
CA GLU A 31 4.40 22.96 -19.93
C GLU A 31 3.31 23.99 -19.52
N GLU A 32 3.67 24.77 -18.48
CA GLU A 32 3.17 26.10 -18.11
C GLU A 32 1.88 26.26 -17.26
N ASP A 33 2.15 26.73 -16.03
CA ASP A 33 1.45 27.81 -15.31
C ASP A 33 0.07 27.51 -14.73
N ASP A 34 0.05 26.97 -13.50
CA ASP A 34 -0.82 27.52 -12.46
C ASP A 34 -0.30 27.14 -11.06
N GLU A 35 -0.42 28.10 -10.16
CA GLU A 35 0.10 28.17 -8.80
C GLU A 35 -0.53 27.15 -7.83
N GLU A 36 -0.52 25.86 -8.15
CA GLU A 36 -1.02 24.86 -7.21
C GLU A 36 0.04 24.60 -6.12
N GLU A 37 -0.12 25.35 -5.02
CA GLU A 37 0.48 25.10 -3.72
C GLU A 37 0.41 23.59 -3.40
N VAL A 38 1.46 22.86 -3.77
CA VAL A 38 1.79 21.57 -3.18
C VAL A 38 1.70 21.80 -1.68
N PRO A 39 0.74 21.17 -0.96
CA PRO A 39 0.65 21.36 0.48
C PRO A 39 2.01 20.97 1.02
N ASP A 40 2.71 21.97 1.55
CA ASP A 40 4.11 21.82 1.89
C ASP A 40 4.23 20.59 2.78
N SER A 41 4.94 19.58 2.26
CA SER A 41 5.24 18.36 2.97
C SER A 41 6.34 18.59 4.02
N GLU A 42 6.40 19.80 4.58
CA GLU A 42 7.02 20.27 5.82
C GLU A 42 6.53 19.47 7.04
N ASP A 43 6.74 18.16 7.01
CA ASP A 43 6.97 17.37 8.22
C ASP A 43 8.01 16.27 7.97
N ARG A 44 8.97 16.52 7.06
CA ARG A 44 10.08 15.58 6.81
C ARG A 44 11.46 16.07 7.27
N SER A 45 11.53 17.21 7.95
CA SER A 45 12.81 17.79 8.36
C SER A 45 12.75 18.40 9.77
N GLY A 46 13.10 17.62 10.78
CA GLY A 46 13.56 18.15 12.08
C GLY A 46 12.96 17.49 13.32
N ASP A 47 13.77 16.75 14.06
CA ASP A 47 13.52 16.36 15.47
C ASP A 47 12.25 15.54 15.78
N GLY A 48 11.66 14.89 14.79
CA GLY A 48 10.45 14.07 14.90
C GLY A 48 10.70 12.72 15.58
N ALA A 49 10.81 12.70 16.92
CA ALA A 49 10.56 11.49 17.68
C ALA A 49 9.19 10.96 17.23
N LEU A 50 9.15 9.81 16.56
CA LEU A 50 7.92 9.09 16.20
C LEU A 50 7.08 8.95 17.46
N LYS A 51 6.17 9.89 17.67
CA LYS A 51 5.37 9.94 18.89
C LYS A 51 4.33 8.86 18.73
N VAL A 52 4.57 7.71 19.37
CA VAL A 52 3.58 6.64 19.42
C VAL A 52 2.35 7.21 20.13
N LEU A 53 1.27 7.43 19.37
CA LEU A 53 0.01 7.82 19.99
C LEU A 53 -0.47 6.66 20.87
N PRO A 54 -0.88 6.94 22.12
CA PRO A 54 -1.49 5.92 22.95
C PRO A 54 -2.79 5.44 22.30
N LYS A 55 -3.16 4.20 22.61
CA LYS A 55 -4.42 3.59 22.17
C LYS A 55 -5.59 4.52 22.50
N GLN A 56 -6.39 4.88 21.50
CA GLN A 56 -7.58 5.68 21.72
C GLN A 56 -8.65 4.83 22.44
N PRO A 57 -9.50 5.43 23.29
CA PRO A 57 -10.54 4.71 24.02
C PRO A 57 -11.57 4.05 23.09
N ASP A 58 -11.77 4.63 21.91
CA ASP A 58 -12.74 4.20 20.91
C ASP A 58 -12.12 3.31 19.82
N GLU A 59 -11.18 2.43 20.20
CA GLU A 59 -10.54 1.48 19.30
C GLU A 59 -10.36 0.12 19.95
N PHE A 60 -10.45 -0.96 19.18
CA PHE A 60 -10.02 -2.30 19.57
C PHE A 60 -9.26 -3.00 18.44
N VAL A 61 -8.39 -3.95 18.78
CA VAL A 61 -7.69 -4.78 17.78
C VAL A 61 -8.41 -6.12 17.71
N CYS A 62 -8.85 -6.52 16.52
CA CYS A 62 -9.49 -7.82 16.34
C CYS A 62 -8.47 -8.95 16.47
N GLN A 63 -8.74 -9.97 17.28
CA GLN A 63 -7.83 -11.11 17.48
C GLN A 63 -7.78 -12.09 16.30
N SER A 64 -8.70 -11.97 15.33
CA SER A 64 -8.70 -12.83 14.14
C SER A 64 -8.00 -12.18 12.95
N CYS A 65 -8.31 -10.92 12.64
CA CYS A 65 -7.74 -10.21 11.47
C CYS A 65 -6.65 -9.19 11.82
N PHE A 66 -6.37 -8.97 13.10
CA PHE A 66 -5.32 -8.07 13.61
C PHE A 66 -5.47 -6.59 13.22
N LEU A 67 -6.62 -6.20 12.66
CA LEU A 67 -6.92 -4.81 12.31
C LEU A 67 -7.44 -4.03 13.51
N VAL A 68 -7.10 -2.75 13.57
CA VAL A 68 -7.73 -1.77 14.47
C VAL A 68 -9.12 -1.44 13.96
N LYS A 69 -10.12 -1.50 14.83
CA LYS A 69 -11.53 -1.32 14.53
C LYS A 69 -12.18 -0.39 15.54
N HIS A 70 -13.22 0.30 15.12
CA HIS A 70 -14.07 1.11 16.01
C HIS A 70 -15.00 0.20 16.84
N PRO A 71 -15.35 0.52 18.10
CA PRO A 71 -16.25 -0.26 18.96
C PRO A 71 -17.58 -0.63 18.32
N SER A 72 -18.08 0.18 17.38
CA SER A 72 -19.28 -0.15 16.60
C SER A 72 -19.14 -1.44 15.79
N GLN A 73 -17.92 -1.84 15.40
CA GLN A 73 -17.61 -3.08 14.69
C GLN A 73 -17.36 -4.26 15.63
N MET A 74 -17.42 -4.09 16.96
CA MET A 74 -17.25 -5.16 17.93
C MET A 74 -18.46 -6.09 17.90
N ALA A 75 -18.20 -7.39 17.73
CA ALA A 75 -19.24 -8.42 17.70
C ALA A 75 -19.10 -9.43 18.85
N ASP A 76 -17.87 -9.76 19.24
CA ASP A 76 -17.59 -10.53 20.47
C ASP A 76 -16.56 -9.79 21.34
N ALA A 77 -17.03 -9.20 22.44
CA ALA A 77 -16.18 -8.46 23.38
C ALA A 77 -15.25 -9.39 24.20
N LYS A 78 -15.64 -10.64 24.44
CA LYS A 78 -14.82 -11.60 25.22
C LYS A 78 -13.64 -12.09 24.39
N ARG A 79 -13.87 -12.34 23.11
CA ARG A 79 -12.85 -12.84 22.16
C ARG A 79 -12.18 -11.72 21.37
N GLN A 80 -12.63 -10.47 21.52
CA GLN A 80 -12.17 -9.31 20.76
C GLN A 80 -12.27 -9.56 19.25
N LEU A 81 -13.45 -9.95 18.77
CA LEU A 81 -13.71 -10.21 17.35
C LEU A 81 -14.59 -9.12 16.72
N CYS A 82 -14.24 -8.71 15.50
CA CYS A 82 -15.06 -7.80 14.71
C CYS A 82 -16.17 -8.56 13.97
N ARG A 83 -17.18 -7.82 13.49
CA ARG A 83 -18.34 -8.38 12.76
C ARG A 83 -17.99 -9.28 11.58
N ASP A 84 -16.84 -9.07 10.94
CA ASP A 84 -16.39 -9.84 9.77
C ASP A 84 -15.68 -11.16 10.15
N CYS A 85 -15.32 -11.35 11.42
CA CYS A 85 -14.48 -12.47 11.88
C CYS A 85 -15.17 -13.37 12.92
N VAL A 86 -16.47 -13.18 13.18
CA VAL A 86 -17.26 -14.05 14.06
C VAL A 86 -17.88 -15.19 13.27
#